data_AF-A0A7J0AJV5-F1
#
_entry.id   AF-A0A7J0AJV5-F1
#
_cell.length_a   1.000
_cell.length_b   1.000
_cell.length_c   1.000
_cell.angle_alpha   90.00
_cell.angle_beta   90.00
_cell.angle_gamma   90.00
#
_symmetry.space_group_name_H-M   'P 1'
#
loop_
_entity.id
_entity.type
_entity.pdbx_description
1 polymer ?
#
loop_
_entity_poly.entity_id
_entity_poly.type
_entity_poly.pdbx_seq_one_letter_code
_entity_poly.pdbx_strand_id
1 'polypeptide(L)'
;MATLTPEEERRRYVTAFNSTMIKIWRERIALLKVIDTGALYRSTLAVGMTANSKVTSVTLSQRFNTYGIFQDYGTGREVPRGNSGDIGRDKVRQRRKWFSTKYYASVMNLKEFFADNLGRDFTGIVADALNDRSFRQSLLK
;
A
#
# COMPACT_ATOMS: atom_id res chain seq x y z
N MET A 1 -26.12 12.11 7.57
CA MET A 1 -25.23 11.76 6.44
C MET A 1 -25.66 10.40 5.93
N ALA A 2 -25.91 10.23 4.63
CA ALA A 2 -26.23 8.91 4.08
C ALA A 2 -25.07 7.94 4.33
N THR A 3 -25.37 6.74 4.83
CA THR A 3 -24.38 5.68 5.03
C THR A 3 -23.91 5.18 3.67
N LEU A 4 -22.60 5.21 3.43
CA LEU A 4 -22.01 4.68 2.19
C LEU A 4 -22.28 3.17 2.11
N THR A 5 -22.48 2.66 0.91
CA THR A 5 -22.47 1.21 0.70
C THR A 5 -21.07 0.65 0.98
N PRO A 6 -20.92 -0.63 1.39
CA PRO A 6 -19.61 -1.22 1.63
C PRO A 6 -18.66 -1.12 0.42
N GLU A 7 -19.20 -1.25 -0.79
CA GLU A 7 -18.43 -1.13 -2.04
C GLU A 7 -17.88 0.28 -2.26
N GLU A 8 -18.67 1.31 -1.98
CA GLU A 8 -18.26 2.71 -2.06
C GLU A 8 -17.20 3.04 -1.00
N GLU A 9 -17.35 2.51 0.22
CA GLU A 9 -16.36 2.65 1.28
C GLU A 9 -15.01 2.04 0.85
N ARG A 10 -15.02 0.81 0.33
CA ARG A 10 -13.82 0.14 -0.18
C ARG A 10 -13.18 0.93 -1.31
N ARG A 11 -13.97 1.37 -2.30
CA ARG A 11 -13.47 2.17 -3.42
C ARG A 11 -12.80 3.46 -2.95
N ARG A 12 -13.46 4.19 -2.04
CA ARG A 12 -12.93 5.44 -1.49
C ARG A 12 -11.63 5.21 -0.72
N TYR A 13 -11.58 4.18 0.12
CA TYR A 13 -10.38 3.84 0.89
C TYR A 13 -9.21 3.51 -0.03
N VAL A 14 -9.40 2.65 -1.02
CA VAL A 14 -8.35 2.23 -1.94
C VAL A 14 -7.84 3.40 -2.80
N THR A 15 -8.72 4.28 -3.28
CA THR A 15 -8.31 5.50 -4.00
C THR A 15 -7.50 6.43 -3.09
N ALA A 16 -7.95 6.65 -1.86
CA ALA A 16 -7.24 7.47 -0.88
C ALA A 16 -5.88 6.84 -0.49
N PHE A 17 -5.83 5.51 -0.37
CA PHE A 17 -4.63 4.76 -0.05
C PHE A 17 -3.50 5.03 -1.05
N ASN A 18 -3.78 4.96 -2.35
CA ASN A 18 -2.77 5.11 -3.38
C ASN A 18 -2.15 6.52 -3.39
N SER A 19 -2.99 7.56 -3.28
CA SER A 19 -2.52 8.95 -3.20
C SER A 19 -1.72 9.23 -1.93
N THR A 20 -2.18 8.69 -0.79
CA THR A 20 -1.51 8.83 0.51
C THR A 20 -0.13 8.19 0.50
N MET A 21 0.02 7.01 -0.10
CA MET A 21 1.29 6.31 -0.16
C MET A 21 2.34 7.08 -0.97
N ILE A 22 1.96 7.60 -2.14
CA ILE A 22 2.85 8.45 -2.96
C ILE A 22 3.25 9.73 -2.21
N LYS A 23 2.33 10.33 -1.46
CA LYS A 23 2.62 11.50 -0.62
C LYS A 23 3.65 11.16 0.48
N ILE A 24 3.43 10.09 1.23
CA ILE A 24 4.37 9.62 2.27
C ILE A 24 5.75 9.40 1.67
N TRP A 25 5.83 8.74 0.51
CA TRP A 25 7.10 8.50 -0.18
C TRP A 25 7.84 9.78 -0.55
N ARG A 26 7.13 10.76 -1.12
CA ARG A 26 7.70 12.07 -1.46
C ARG A 26 8.21 12.82 -0.24
N GLU A 27 7.44 12.81 0.84
CA GLU A 27 7.85 13.40 2.13
C GLU A 27 9.10 12.71 2.69
N ARG A 28 9.17 11.37 2.61
CA ARG A 28 10.33 10.59 3.07
C ARG A 28 11.57 10.84 2.21
N ILE A 29 11.41 10.97 0.89
CA ILE A 29 12.51 11.33 -0.01
C ILE A 29 13.11 12.69 0.40
N ALA A 30 12.26 13.69 0.64
CA ALA A 30 12.69 15.02 1.05
C ALA A 30 13.36 14.99 2.44
N LEU A 31 12.70 14.39 3.43
CA LEU A 31 13.16 14.35 4.82
C LEU A 31 14.50 13.62 4.97
N LEU A 32 14.67 12.49 4.29
CA LEU A 32 15.92 11.71 4.34
C LEU A 32 16.96 12.18 3.32
N LYS A 33 16.69 13.28 2.60
CA LYS A 33 17.55 13.84 1.56
C LYS A 33 17.95 12.80 0.51
N VAL A 34 17.03 11.90 0.14
CA VAL A 34 17.23 10.87 -0.89
C VAL A 34 17.14 11.50 -2.29
N ILE A 35 18.04 12.45 -2.53
CA ILE A 35 18.01 13.35 -3.68
C ILE A 35 19.41 13.35 -4.29
N ASP A 36 19.44 13.09 -5.59
CA ASP A 36 20.61 13.30 -6.46
C ASP A 36 20.26 14.45 -7.42
N THR A 37 19.52 14.15 -8.49
CA THR A 37 19.02 15.14 -9.48
C THR A 37 17.54 15.51 -9.31
N GLY A 38 16.90 14.98 -8.26
CA GLY A 38 15.44 15.03 -8.06
C GLY A 38 14.64 14.10 -8.99
N ALA A 39 15.28 13.34 -9.88
CA ALA A 39 14.60 12.41 -10.78
C ALA A 39 13.77 11.36 -10.04
N LEU A 40 14.25 10.85 -8.89
CA LEU A 40 13.49 9.92 -8.06
C LEU A 40 12.16 10.52 -7.60
N TYR A 41 12.18 11.73 -7.05
CA TYR A 41 11.00 12.42 -6.56
C TYR A 41 9.93 12.59 -7.65
N ARG A 42 10.36 12.98 -8.86
CA ARG A 42 9.47 13.13 -10.02
C ARG A 42 8.96 11.79 -10.56
N SER A 43 9.72 10.69 -10.38
CA SER A 43 9.38 9.37 -10.88
C SER A 43 8.33 8.61 -10.04
N THR A 44 8.04 9.03 -8.81
CA THR A 44 7.06 8.34 -7.94
C THR A 44 5.65 8.51 -8.49
N LEU A 45 5.10 7.44 -9.08
CA LEU A 45 3.81 7.44 -9.75
C LEU A 45 3.00 6.20 -9.38
N ALA A 46 1.70 6.41 -9.16
CA ALA A 46 0.72 5.34 -9.24
C ALA A 46 0.47 5.02 -10.72
N VAL A 47 0.66 3.76 -11.13
CA VAL A 47 0.60 3.32 -12.53
C VAL A 47 -0.76 2.75 -12.88
N GLY A 48 -1.42 2.10 -11.93
CA GLY A 48 -2.74 1.53 -12.16
C GLY A 48 -3.40 1.05 -10.88
N MET A 49 -4.72 1.05 -10.90
CA MET A 49 -5.57 0.45 -9.89
C MET A 49 -6.69 -0.28 -10.64
N THR A 50 -6.76 -1.60 -10.46
CA THR A 50 -7.90 -2.39 -10.92
C THR A 50 -8.59 -2.99 -9.72
N ALA A 51 -9.91 -2.96 -9.73
CA ALA A 51 -10.76 -3.60 -8.75
C ALA A 51 -11.89 -4.31 -9.48
N ASN A 52 -12.36 -5.43 -8.92
CA ASN A 52 -13.62 -6.01 -9.38
C ASN A 52 -14.80 -5.10 -8.98
N SER A 53 -16.00 -5.37 -9.52
CA SER A 53 -17.20 -4.55 -9.26
C SER A 53 -17.46 -4.33 -7.76
N LYS A 54 -17.34 -5.40 -6.98
CA LYS A 54 -17.53 -5.41 -5.52
C LYS A 54 -16.34 -4.88 -4.71
N VAL A 55 -15.21 -4.57 -5.36
CA VAL A 55 -13.96 -4.13 -4.75
C VAL A 55 -13.49 -5.09 -3.65
N THR A 56 -13.65 -6.40 -3.82
CA THR A 56 -13.15 -7.43 -2.87
C THR A 56 -11.74 -7.87 -3.21
N SER A 57 -11.28 -7.60 -4.43
CA SER A 57 -9.92 -7.80 -4.89
C SER A 57 -9.44 -6.55 -5.59
N VAL A 58 -8.22 -6.12 -5.25
CA VAL A 58 -7.59 -4.91 -5.78
C VAL A 58 -6.17 -5.22 -6.19
N THR A 59 -5.82 -4.85 -7.42
CA THR A 59 -4.43 -4.81 -7.87
C THR A 59 -3.95 -3.37 -7.90
N LEU A 60 -2.85 -3.11 -7.18
CA LEU A 60 -2.18 -1.81 -7.13
C LEU A 60 -0.83 -1.91 -7.82
N SER A 61 -0.54 -0.95 -8.70
CA SER A 61 0.76 -0.83 -9.35
C SER A 61 1.34 0.56 -9.13
N GLN A 62 2.57 0.62 -8.65
CA GLN A 62 3.34 1.85 -8.49
C GLN A 62 4.72 1.68 -9.12
N ARG A 63 5.30 2.79 -9.57
CA ARG A 63 6.66 2.83 -10.10
C ARG A 63 7.43 4.01 -9.54
N PHE A 64 8.74 3.82 -9.47
CA PHE A 64 9.73 4.85 -9.18
C PHE A 64 11.08 4.40 -9.76
N ASN A 65 12.02 5.33 -9.91
CA ASN A 65 13.35 5.04 -10.43
C ASN A 65 14.11 4.03 -9.56
N THR A 66 14.78 3.05 -10.19
CA THR A 66 15.59 2.01 -9.52
C THR A 66 16.62 2.59 -8.54
N TYR A 67 17.10 3.81 -8.79
CA TYR A 67 17.90 4.59 -7.84
C TYR A 67 17.35 4.57 -6.39
N GLY A 68 16.02 4.62 -6.25
CA GLY A 68 15.35 4.58 -4.96
C GLY A 68 15.58 3.27 -4.19
N ILE A 69 15.68 2.13 -4.89
CA ILE A 69 15.99 0.83 -4.27
C ILE A 69 17.40 0.87 -3.67
N PHE A 70 18.38 1.36 -4.43
CA PHE A 70 19.75 1.47 -3.96
C PHE A 70 19.88 2.39 -2.73
N GLN A 71 19.12 3.48 -2.68
CA GLN A 71 19.08 4.36 -1.52
C GLN A 71 18.40 3.72 -0.31
N ASP A 72 17.32 2.96 -0.51
CA ASP A 72 16.60 2.29 0.58
C ASP A 72 17.48 1.24 1.29
N TYR A 73 18.27 0.50 0.51
CA TYR A 73 19.19 -0.51 1.01
C TYR A 73 20.59 0.02 1.36
N GLY A 74 20.95 1.23 0.92
CA GLY A 74 22.29 1.78 1.10
C GLY A 74 23.35 1.06 0.27
N THR A 75 22.94 0.53 -0.89
CA THR A 75 23.76 -0.24 -1.83
C THR A 75 23.92 0.51 -3.15
N GLY A 76 24.63 -0.09 -4.12
CA GLY A 76 24.79 0.46 -5.46
C GLY A 76 26.23 0.29 -5.96
N ARG A 77 26.64 1.18 -6.88
CA ARG A 77 27.97 1.14 -7.52
C ARG A 77 29.16 1.15 -6.55
N GLU A 78 28.96 1.65 -5.33
CA GLU A 78 29.99 1.76 -4.28
C GLU A 78 30.11 0.52 -3.38
N VAL A 79 29.13 -0.41 -3.42
CA VAL A 79 29.13 -1.60 -2.55
C VAL A 79 28.74 -2.85 -3.34
N PRO A 80 29.64 -3.40 -4.19
CA PRO A 80 29.43 -4.71 -4.81
C PRO A 80 29.36 -5.83 -3.76
N ARG A 81 28.66 -6.94 -4.06
CA ARG A 81 28.74 -8.16 -3.25
C ARG A 81 30.18 -8.67 -3.26
N GLY A 82 30.80 -8.77 -2.08
CA GLY A 82 32.18 -9.24 -1.92
C GLY A 82 33.24 -8.15 -1.74
N ASN A 83 32.88 -6.86 -1.74
CA ASN A 83 33.80 -5.78 -1.38
C ASN A 83 33.49 -5.29 0.06
N SER A 84 34.51 -5.22 0.92
CA SER A 84 34.44 -4.71 2.30
C SER A 84 34.13 -3.21 2.39
N GLY A 85 34.11 -2.51 1.25
CA GLY A 85 33.83 -1.07 1.16
C GLY A 85 35.08 -0.22 0.93
N ASP A 86 36.24 -0.86 0.71
CA ASP A 86 37.45 -0.15 0.28
C ASP A 86 37.41 0.05 -1.24
N ILE A 87 36.92 1.22 -1.64
CA ILE A 87 36.82 1.66 -3.04
C ILE A 87 37.83 2.77 -3.35
N GLY A 88 38.83 2.98 -2.47
CA GLY A 88 39.80 4.07 -2.60
C GLY A 88 39.19 5.48 -2.49
N ARG A 89 37.94 5.59 -2.02
CA ARG A 89 37.20 6.84 -1.77
C ARG A 89 36.14 6.64 -0.70
N ASP A 90 35.69 7.74 -0.11
CA ASP A 90 34.62 7.70 0.88
C ASP A 90 33.32 7.12 0.32
N LYS A 91 32.67 6.28 1.13
CA LYS A 91 31.34 5.75 0.84
C LYS A 91 30.32 6.87 0.96
N VAL A 92 29.76 7.30 -0.17
CA VAL A 92 28.76 8.37 -0.21
C VAL A 92 27.36 7.84 0.12
N ARG A 93 27.04 6.61 -0.30
CA ARG A 93 25.71 6.03 -0.10
C ARG A 93 25.52 5.45 1.30
N GLN A 94 24.52 5.95 2.01
CA GLN A 94 24.07 5.41 3.29
C GLN A 94 22.67 4.84 3.18
N ARG A 95 22.36 3.83 4.01
CA ARG A 95 21.04 3.22 4.03
C ARG A 95 20.01 4.23 4.52
N ARG A 96 19.03 4.55 3.67
CA ARG A 96 17.96 5.50 3.97
C ARG A 96 16.62 4.84 3.69
N LYS A 97 16.02 4.21 4.71
CA LYS A 97 14.72 3.53 4.63
C LYS A 97 13.58 4.52 4.35
N TRP A 98 13.46 4.96 3.11
CA TRP A 98 12.48 5.93 2.65
C TRP A 98 11.20 5.25 2.15
N PHE A 99 11.34 4.04 1.59
CA PHE A 99 10.26 3.29 0.94
C PHE A 99 9.88 2.05 1.74
N SER A 100 10.80 1.12 1.99
CA SER A 100 10.47 -0.27 2.36
C SER A 100 9.60 -0.39 3.61
N THR A 101 9.99 0.28 4.69
CA THR A 101 9.25 0.24 5.97
C THR A 101 7.87 0.85 5.83
N LYS A 102 7.74 1.95 5.09
CA LYS A 102 6.44 2.63 4.92
C LYS A 102 5.54 1.88 3.97
N TYR A 103 6.09 1.30 2.89
CA TYR A 103 5.33 0.44 1.99
C TYR A 103 4.74 -0.76 2.71
N TYR A 104 5.55 -1.47 3.52
CA TYR A 104 5.07 -2.61 4.31
C TYR A 104 3.94 -2.20 5.25
N ALA A 105 4.12 -1.12 6.02
CA ALA A 105 3.09 -0.62 6.93
C ALA A 105 1.80 -0.25 6.18
N SER A 106 1.91 0.41 5.02
CA SER A 106 0.76 0.73 4.18
C SER A 106 0.03 -0.53 3.70
N VAL A 107 0.75 -1.53 3.20
CA VAL A 107 0.13 -2.81 2.77
C VAL A 107 -0.58 -3.50 3.93
N MET A 108 -0.01 -3.49 5.14
CA MET A 108 -0.67 -4.05 6.31
C MET A 108 -1.95 -3.28 6.68
N ASN A 109 -1.94 -1.94 6.62
CA ASN A 109 -3.15 -1.16 6.85
C ASN A 109 -4.26 -1.49 5.83
N LEU A 110 -3.90 -1.67 4.56
CA LEU A 110 -4.84 -2.09 3.53
C LEU A 110 -5.42 -3.47 3.83
N LYS A 111 -4.60 -4.41 4.27
CA LYS A 111 -5.01 -5.76 4.68
C LYS A 111 -6.01 -5.71 5.84
N GLU A 112 -5.70 -4.97 6.91
CA GLU A 112 -6.60 -4.82 8.07
C GLU A 112 -7.94 -4.19 7.67
N PHE A 113 -7.91 -3.14 6.84
CA PHE A 113 -9.13 -2.52 6.32
C PHE A 113 -10.02 -3.52 5.57
N PHE A 114 -9.43 -4.34 4.68
CA PHE A 114 -10.19 -5.35 3.96
C PHE A 114 -10.74 -6.44 4.87
N ALA A 115 -9.97 -6.89 5.87
CA ALA A 115 -10.42 -7.89 6.83
C ALA A 115 -11.66 -7.38 7.60
N ASP A 116 -11.60 -6.14 8.10
CA ASP A 116 -12.72 -5.53 8.82
C ASP A 116 -13.94 -5.31 7.92
N ASN A 117 -13.74 -4.69 6.76
CA ASN A 117 -14.84 -4.30 5.89
C ASN A 117 -15.56 -5.52 5.29
N LEU A 118 -14.81 -6.51 4.78
CA LEU A 118 -15.40 -7.75 4.25
C LEU A 118 -16.00 -8.62 5.36
N GLY A 119 -15.40 -8.64 6.55
CA GLY A 119 -15.93 -9.34 7.70
C GLY A 119 -17.31 -8.82 8.10
N ARG A 120 -17.48 -7.49 8.18
CA ARG A 120 -18.78 -6.85 8.47
C ARG A 120 -19.83 -7.16 7.41
N ASP A 121 -19.44 -7.06 6.13
CA ASP A 121 -20.31 -7.35 4.98
C ASP A 121 -20.82 -8.81 5.05
N PHE A 122 -19.92 -9.76 5.33
CA PHE A 122 -20.28 -11.17 5.50
C PHE A 122 -21.20 -11.42 6.71
N THR A 123 -20.92 -10.81 7.87
CA THR A 123 -21.79 -10.92 9.05
C THR A 123 -23.19 -10.38 8.75
N GLY A 124 -23.30 -9.26 8.02
CA GLY A 124 -24.60 -8.71 7.60
C GLY A 124 -25.38 -9.69 6.73
N ILE A 125 -24.73 -10.26 5.71
CA ILE A 125 -25.35 -11.25 4.81
C ILE A 125 -25.87 -12.47 5.59
N VAL A 126 -25.09 -13.00 6.53
CA VAL A 126 -25.50 -14.16 7.35
C VAL A 126 -26.66 -13.78 8.27
N ALA A 127 -26.60 -12.62 8.92
CA ALA A 127 -27.68 -12.16 9.80
C ALA A 127 -28.99 -11.97 9.04
N ASP A 128 -28.93 -11.40 7.83
CA ASP A 128 -30.11 -11.22 6.97
C ASP A 128 -30.69 -12.57 6.53
N ALA A 129 -29.84 -13.54 6.16
CA ALA A 129 -30.28 -14.88 5.79
C ALA A 129 -30.97 -15.62 6.97
N LEU A 130 -30.45 -15.47 8.19
CA LEU A 130 -31.06 -16.06 9.40
C LEU A 130 -32.34 -15.32 9.83
N ASN A 131 -32.45 -14.04 9.52
CA ASN A 131 -33.65 -13.25 9.79
C ASN A 131 -34.76 -13.47 8.78
N ASP A 132 -34.48 -14.14 7.67
CA ASP A 132 -35.45 -14.40 6.63
C ASP A 132 -36.70 -15.11 7.17
N ARG A 133 -37.87 -14.63 6.75
CA ARG A 133 -39.15 -15.10 7.28
C ARG A 133 -39.38 -16.57 6.97
N SER A 134 -38.94 -17.03 5.79
CA SER A 134 -39.08 -18.44 5.39
C SER A 134 -38.20 -19.35 6.25
N PHE A 135 -36.99 -18.89 6.57
CA PHE A 135 -36.09 -19.59 7.49
C PHE A 135 -36.66 -19.63 8.92
N ARG A 136 -37.12 -18.49 9.46
CA ARG A 136 -37.73 -18.46 10.80
C ARG A 136 -38.97 -19.36 10.90
N GLN A 137 -39.75 -19.45 9.83
CA GLN A 137 -40.97 -20.26 9.81
C GLN A 137 -40.68 -21.76 9.65
N SER A 138 -39.53 -22.15 9.08
CA SER A 138 -39.11 -23.56 9.01
C SER A 138 -38.67 -24.11 10.38
N LEU A 139 -38.22 -23.23 11.29
CA LEU A 139 -37.82 -23.57 12.66
C LEU A 139 -39.00 -23.81 13.62
N LEU A 140 -40.24 -23.49 13.22
CA LEU A 140 -41.45 -23.60 14.04
C LEU A 140 -42.25 -24.90 13.79
N LYS A 141 -41.65 -25.89 13.11
CA LYS A 141 -42.19 -27.25 12.98
C LYS A 141 -41.65 -28.16 14.07
#